data_AF-A0A067F1D3-F1
#
_entry.id   AF-A0A067F1D3-F1
#
_cell.length_a   1.000
_cell.length_b   1.000
_cell.length_c   1.000
_cell.angle_alpha   90.00
_cell.angle_beta   90.00
_cell.angle_gamma   90.00
#
_symmetry.space_group_name_H-M   'P 1'
#
loop_
_entity.id
_entity.type
_entity.pdbx_description
1 polymer ?
#
loop_
_entity_poly.entity_id
_entity_poly.type
_entity_poly.pdbx_seq_one_letter_code
_entity_poly.pdbx_strand_id
1 'polypeptide(L)'
;MKSLVSQRQFFHSHRAQPMAWEQVVSDRDSEDEVDDDVADLEDRRMLDDFVDVTKDEKQMMHMWNSFVRKQRVLADGHIPWACEAFTKLYGHDLVQAPALKW
;
A
#
# COMPACT_ATOMS: atom_id res chain seq x y z
N MET A 1 15.53 -27.55 -17.28
CA MET A 1 15.38 -26.43 -16.31
C MET A 1 15.70 -26.82 -14.86
N LYS A 2 15.38 -28.05 -14.41
CA LYS A 2 15.69 -28.52 -13.03
C LYS A 2 17.19 -28.60 -12.65
N SER A 3 18.12 -28.74 -13.61
CA SER A 3 19.54 -29.01 -13.28
C SER A 3 20.42 -27.78 -13.02
N LEU A 4 19.98 -26.57 -13.40
CA LEU A 4 20.78 -25.33 -13.24
C LEU A 4 20.46 -24.60 -11.93
N VAL A 5 19.21 -24.69 -11.47
CA VAL A 5 18.75 -24.04 -10.24
C VAL A 5 19.33 -24.72 -9.00
N SER A 6 19.57 -26.05 -9.03
CA SER A 6 20.14 -26.77 -7.88
C SER A 6 21.65 -26.58 -7.69
N GLN A 7 22.33 -25.89 -8.62
CA GLN A 7 23.78 -25.70 -8.58
C GLN A 7 24.20 -24.31 -8.06
N ARG A 8 23.23 -23.45 -7.74
CA ARG A 8 23.48 -22.07 -7.29
C ARG A 8 22.84 -21.82 -5.93
N GLN A 9 23.57 -21.16 -5.04
CA GLN A 9 23.01 -20.61 -3.82
C GLN A 9 22.30 -19.30 -4.16
N PHE A 10 21.04 -19.18 -3.74
CA PHE A 10 20.28 -17.94 -3.86
C PHE A 10 20.18 -17.24 -2.51
N PHE A 11 20.01 -15.91 -2.55
CA PHE A 11 19.94 -15.05 -1.37
C PHE A 11 18.73 -14.13 -1.46
N HIS A 12 18.13 -13.86 -0.31
CA HIS A 12 17.07 -12.88 -0.13
C HIS A 12 17.55 -11.46 -0.50
N SER A 13 16.75 -10.71 -1.26
CA SER A 13 17.13 -9.41 -1.80
C SER A 13 17.27 -8.35 -0.70
N HIS A 14 16.37 -8.36 0.28
CA HIS A 14 16.32 -7.34 1.34
C HIS A 14 17.34 -7.60 2.45
N ARG A 15 17.64 -8.87 2.71
CA ARG A 15 18.41 -9.27 3.90
C ARG A 15 19.74 -9.95 3.57
N ALA A 16 20.02 -10.24 2.30
CA ALA A 16 21.22 -10.95 1.84
C ALA A 16 21.48 -12.30 2.54
N GLN A 17 20.44 -12.94 3.09
CA GLN A 17 20.53 -14.23 3.78
C GLN A 17 20.31 -15.38 2.79
N PRO A 18 20.93 -16.55 3.00
CA PRO A 18 20.73 -17.72 2.14
C PRO A 18 19.24 -18.12 2.11
N MET A 19 18.71 -18.40 0.93
CA MET A 19 17.35 -18.93 0.77
C MET A 19 17.33 -20.45 0.94
N ALA A 20 16.28 -20.96 1.58
CA ALA A 20 16.00 -22.39 1.62
C ALA A 20 15.58 -22.90 0.24
N TRP A 21 15.91 -24.15 -0.10
CA TRP A 21 15.61 -24.72 -1.41
C TRP A 21 14.11 -24.66 -1.74
N GLU A 22 13.25 -24.91 -0.76
CA GLU A 22 11.79 -24.87 -0.89
C GLU A 22 11.28 -23.48 -1.28
N GLN A 23 11.94 -22.42 -0.80
CA GLN A 23 11.62 -21.03 -1.16
C GLN A 23 12.14 -20.69 -2.56
N VAL A 24 13.30 -21.21 -2.96
CA VAL A 24 13.87 -20.98 -4.30
C VAL A 24 13.02 -21.61 -5.41
N VAL A 25 12.42 -22.77 -5.15
CA VAL A 25 11.53 -23.44 -6.12
C VAL A 25 10.06 -23.04 -5.99
N SER A 26 9.74 -22.19 -5.02
CA SER A 26 8.41 -21.65 -4.82
C SER A 26 8.16 -20.50 -5.80
N ASP A 27 6.97 -20.46 -6.40
CA ASP A 27 6.52 -19.32 -7.23
C ASP A 27 6.06 -18.12 -6.39
N ARG A 28 6.15 -18.20 -5.05
CA ARG A 28 5.77 -17.13 -4.11
C ARG A 28 6.97 -16.25 -3.77
N ASP A 29 6.90 -14.99 -4.19
CA ASP A 29 7.81 -13.93 -3.75
C ASP A 29 7.22 -13.19 -2.56
N SER A 30 7.83 -13.33 -1.39
CA SER A 30 7.42 -12.63 -0.16
C SER A 30 8.16 -11.31 0.05
N GLU A 31 9.17 -10.99 -0.78
CA GLU A 31 9.94 -9.75 -0.68
C GLU A 31 9.41 -8.65 -1.61
N ASP A 32 8.51 -8.97 -2.54
CA ASP A 32 7.85 -8.00 -3.45
C ASP A 32 6.72 -7.19 -2.78
N GLU A 33 6.43 -7.43 -1.50
CA GLU A 33 5.41 -6.67 -0.78
C GLU A 33 5.89 -5.23 -0.51
N VAL A 34 5.10 -4.25 -0.93
CA VAL A 34 5.35 -2.83 -0.63
C VAL A 34 5.14 -2.60 0.87
N ASP A 35 6.11 -1.96 1.52
CA ASP A 35 5.97 -1.55 2.92
C ASP A 35 4.95 -0.42 3.03
N ASP A 36 3.72 -0.79 3.40
CA ASP A 36 2.59 0.12 3.52
C ASP A 36 2.79 1.21 4.57
N ASP A 37 3.58 0.95 5.62
CA ASP A 37 3.85 1.89 6.70
C ASP A 37 4.83 2.97 6.23
N VAL A 38 5.86 2.57 5.47
CA VAL A 38 6.78 3.52 4.82
C VAL A 38 6.03 4.36 3.79
N ALA A 39 5.18 3.74 2.96
CA ALA A 39 4.38 4.45 1.98
C ALA A 39 3.39 5.45 2.64
N ASP A 40 2.78 5.09 3.77
CA ASP A 40 1.91 5.99 4.53
C ASP A 40 2.70 7.17 5.13
N LEU A 41 3.93 6.95 5.59
CA LEU A 41 4.79 8.02 6.12
C LEU A 41 5.22 9.01 5.01
N GLU A 42 5.65 8.48 3.86
CA GLU A 42 6.07 9.29 2.72
C GLU A 42 4.93 10.12 2.15
N ASP A 43 3.73 9.54 2.04
CA ASP A 43 2.52 10.22 1.59
C ASP A 43 2.15 11.40 2.50
N ARG A 44 2.16 11.20 3.83
CA ARG A 44 1.91 12.31 4.78
C ARG A 44 2.93 13.43 4.62
N ARG A 45 4.21 13.09 4.49
CA ARG A 45 5.28 14.07 4.30
C ARG A 45 5.08 14.86 3.01
N MET A 46 4.69 14.19 1.92
CA MET A 46 4.41 14.84 0.64
C MET A 46 3.17 15.76 0.74
N LEU A 47 2.12 15.32 1.43
CA LEU A 47 0.91 16.12 1.61
C LEU A 47 1.17 17.38 2.45
N ASP A 48 2.12 17.34 3.38
CA ASP A 48 2.50 18.49 4.19
C ASP A 48 3.03 19.67 3.35
N ASP A 49 3.62 19.41 2.18
CA ASP A 49 4.17 20.45 1.29
C ASP A 49 3.08 21.28 0.57
N PHE A 50 1.82 20.85 0.54
CA PHE A 50 0.71 21.61 -0.05
C PHE A 50 0.24 22.74 0.89
N VAL A 51 0.56 23.98 0.56
CA VAL A 51 0.21 25.15 1.40
C VAL A 51 -1.24 25.61 1.27
N ASP A 52 -1.91 25.23 0.19
CA ASP A 52 -3.28 25.61 -0.16
C ASP A 52 -4.32 24.57 0.25
N VAL A 53 -3.88 23.44 0.82
CA VAL A 53 -4.75 22.36 1.28
C VAL A 53 -4.81 22.40 2.80
N THR A 54 -6.02 22.37 3.36
CA THR A 54 -6.23 22.35 4.80
C THR A 54 -5.76 21.04 5.43
N LYS A 55 -5.53 21.04 6.74
CA LYS A 55 -5.13 19.83 7.47
C LYS A 55 -6.16 18.69 7.33
N ASP A 56 -7.44 19.03 7.33
CA ASP A 56 -8.52 18.04 7.23
C ASP A 56 -8.62 17.45 5.82
N GLU A 57 -8.43 18.27 4.78
CA GLU A 57 -8.35 17.79 3.40
C GLU A 57 -7.13 16.88 3.18
N LYS A 58 -5.96 17.25 3.72
CA LYS A 58 -4.76 16.38 3.69
C LYS A 58 -5.03 15.04 4.38
N GLN A 59 -5.73 15.06 5.52
CA GLN A 59 -6.10 13.83 6.22
C GLN A 59 -7.02 12.95 5.35
N MET A 60 -8.00 13.55 4.66
CA MET A 60 -8.88 12.84 3.74
C MET A 60 -8.11 12.24 2.55
N MET A 61 -7.21 13.01 1.95
CA MET A 61 -6.34 12.56 0.87
C MET A 61 -5.47 11.38 1.32
N HIS A 62 -4.84 11.48 2.49
CA HIS A 62 -4.02 10.42 3.05
C HIS A 62 -4.81 9.12 3.26
N MET A 63 -6.01 9.22 3.86
CA MET A 63 -6.88 8.05 4.06
C MET A 63 -7.23 7.39 2.72
N TRP A 64 -7.58 8.18 1.71
CA TRP A 64 -7.91 7.68 0.38
C TRP A 64 -6.71 7.04 -0.33
N ASN A 65 -5.54 7.68 -0.30
CA ASN A 65 -4.30 7.18 -0.91
C ASN A 65 -3.88 5.85 -0.28
N SER A 66 -3.92 5.76 1.05
CA SER A 66 -3.65 4.52 1.79
C SER A 66 -4.62 3.40 1.39
N PHE A 67 -5.93 3.71 1.31
CA PHE A 67 -6.96 2.76 0.92
C PHE A 67 -6.77 2.23 -0.50
N VAL A 68 -6.59 3.12 -1.48
CA VAL A 68 -6.41 2.76 -2.89
C VAL A 68 -5.20 1.84 -3.08
N ARG A 69 -4.10 2.13 -2.39
CA ARG A 69 -2.88 1.30 -2.43
C ARG A 69 -3.12 -0.08 -1.80
N LYS A 70 -3.62 -0.12 -0.56
CA LYS A 70 -3.86 -1.37 0.19
C LYS A 70 -4.87 -2.30 -0.49
N GLN A 71 -5.92 -1.72 -1.10
CA GLN A 71 -6.95 -2.48 -1.82
C GLN A 71 -6.63 -2.71 -3.31
N ARG A 72 -5.48 -2.21 -3.78
CA ARG A 72 -5.04 -2.32 -5.18
C ARG A 72 -6.12 -1.87 -6.17
N VAL A 73 -6.67 -0.69 -5.95
CA VAL A 73 -7.67 -0.08 -6.85
C VAL A 73 -6.94 0.43 -8.09
N LEU A 74 -6.84 -0.43 -9.12
CA LEU A 74 -6.05 -0.16 -10.32
C LEU A 74 -6.86 0.28 -11.56
N ALA A 75 -8.17 0.05 -11.58
CA ALA A 75 -9.02 0.31 -12.74
C ALA A 75 -10.18 1.24 -12.40
N ASP A 76 -10.54 2.11 -13.34
CA ASP A 76 -11.65 3.07 -13.17
C ASP A 76 -12.99 2.38 -12.85
N GLY A 77 -13.19 1.16 -13.38
CA GLY A 77 -14.36 0.34 -13.07
C GLY A 77 -14.46 -0.07 -11.59
N HIS A 78 -13.38 0.02 -10.82
CA HIS A 78 -13.38 -0.26 -9.38
C HIS A 78 -13.84 0.93 -8.54
N ILE A 79 -13.84 2.15 -9.09
CA ILE A 79 -14.12 3.38 -8.32
C ILE A 79 -15.48 3.33 -7.60
N PRO A 80 -16.59 2.88 -8.22
CA PRO A 80 -17.87 2.79 -7.52
C PRO A 80 -17.81 1.89 -6.27
N TRP A 81 -17.17 0.73 -6.39
CA TRP A 81 -16.96 -0.18 -5.28
C TRP A 81 -15.99 0.39 -4.24
N ALA A 82 -14.91 1.02 -4.68
CA ALA A 82 -13.89 1.61 -3.80
C ALA A 82 -14.50 2.71 -2.93
N CYS A 83 -15.35 3.58 -3.48
CA CYS A 83 -16.09 4.58 -2.71
C CYS A 83 -16.99 3.95 -1.64
N GLU A 84 -17.73 2.89 -1.98
CA GLU A 84 -18.60 2.17 -1.02
C GLU A 84 -17.77 1.51 0.09
N ALA A 85 -16.69 0.82 -0.26
CA ALA A 85 -15.83 0.16 0.70
C ALA A 85 -15.09 1.17 1.60
N PHE A 86 -14.61 2.27 1.02
CA PHE A 86 -13.95 3.35 1.76
C PHE A 86 -14.89 4.00 2.77
N THR A 87 -16.12 4.34 2.37
CA THR A 87 -17.11 4.94 3.27
C THR A 87 -17.56 3.97 4.37
N LYS A 88 -17.59 2.66 4.11
CA LYS A 88 -17.82 1.65 5.16
C LYS A 88 -16.67 1.56 6.16
N LEU A 89 -15.43 1.69 5.68
CA LEU A 89 -14.24 1.58 6.52
C LEU A 89 -13.99 2.83 7.38
N TYR A 90 -14.10 4.02 6.78
CA TYR A 90 -13.78 5.30 7.43
C TYR A 90 -15.02 6.15 7.77
N GLY A 91 -16.24 5.61 7.59
CA GLY A 91 -17.48 6.37 7.75
C GLY A 91 -17.61 7.05 9.11
N HIS A 92 -17.15 6.41 10.18
CA HIS A 92 -17.13 7.01 11.51
C HIS A 92 -16.23 8.26 11.58
N ASP A 93 -15.02 8.16 11.05
CA ASP A 93 -14.03 9.24 11.06
C ASP A 93 -14.49 10.40 10.18
N LEU A 94 -15.13 10.10 9.04
CA LEU A 94 -15.73 11.10 8.15
C LEU A 94 -16.87 11.88 8.82
N VAL A 95 -17.74 11.20 9.57
CA VAL A 95 -18.86 11.85 10.27
C VAL A 95 -18.37 12.78 11.37
N GLN A 96 -17.25 12.45 12.01
CA GLN A 96 -16.60 13.21 13.07
C GLN A 96 -15.70 14.35 12.58
N ALA A 97 -15.52 14.51 11.26
CA ALA A 97 -14.77 15.61 10.67
C ALA A 97 -15.72 16.72 10.16
N PRO A 98 -16.18 17.65 11.02
CA PRO A 98 -17.11 18.71 10.61
C PRO A 98 -16.51 19.67 9.58
N ALA A 99 -15.19 19.82 9.54
CA ALA A 99 -14.49 20.63 8.55
C ALA A 99 -14.55 20.07 7.11
N LEU A 100 -14.89 18.78 6.96
CA LEU A 100 -15.08 18.12 5.66
C LEU A 100 -16.55 18.12 5.21
N LYS A 101 -17.46 18.75 5.96
CA LYS A 101 -18.87 18.93 5.60
C LYS A 101 -19.01 20.21 4.78
N TRP A 102 -19.55 20.08 3.58
CA TRP A 102 -19.68 21.15 2.59
C TRP A 102 -20.85 22.07 2.92
#